data_AF-A0A387BID8-F1
#
_entry.id   AF-A0A387BID8-F1
#
_cell.length_a   1.000
_cell.length_b   1.000
_cell.length_c   1.000
_cell.angle_alpha   90.00
_cell.angle_beta   90.00
_cell.angle_gamma   90.00
#
_symmetry.space_group_name_H-M   'P 1'
#
loop_
_entity.id
_entity.type
_entity.pdbx_description
1 polymer ?
#
loop_
_entity_poly.entity_id
_entity_poly.type
_entity_poly.pdbx_seq_one_letter_code
_entity_poly.pdbx_strand_id
1 'polypeptide(L)'
;MAAGKIKSNTVDAQEAIAELIGVDASGLSNQSVNFGSSTVPSMLAGQTLSNQLMSDVSKVVSCILLQANKFPELANAIEERDMDAARRWD
;
A
#
# COMPACT_ATOMS: atom_id res chain seq x y z
N MET A 1 2.41 -7.92 -40.49
CA MET A 1 1.75 -6.93 -39.62
C MET A 1 1.71 -7.54 -38.23
N ALA A 2 2.24 -6.85 -37.20
CA ALA A 2 2.33 -7.42 -35.86
C ALA A 2 0.96 -7.29 -35.19
N ALA A 3 0.27 -8.41 -34.99
CA ALA A 3 -0.87 -8.49 -34.08
C ALA A 3 -0.48 -7.86 -32.73
N GLY A 4 -1.33 -6.99 -32.19
CA GLY A 4 -1.07 -6.27 -30.94
C GLY A 4 -0.70 -7.26 -29.84
N LYS A 5 0.57 -7.24 -29.40
CA LYS A 5 1.05 -8.14 -28.35
C LYS A 5 0.52 -7.63 -27.02
N ILE A 6 -0.21 -8.47 -26.28
CA ILE A 6 -0.58 -8.19 -24.89
C ILE A 6 0.71 -8.04 -24.07
N LYS A 7 0.86 -6.88 -23.41
CA LYS A 7 2.06 -6.52 -22.62
C LYS A 7 1.81 -6.54 -21.12
N SER A 8 0.55 -6.55 -20.72
CA SER A 8 0.12 -6.71 -19.33
C SER A 8 0.29 -8.15 -18.85
N ASN A 9 0.65 -8.30 -17.57
CA ASN A 9 0.63 -9.57 -16.87
C ASN A 9 0.04 -9.35 -15.48
N THR A 10 -1.22 -9.76 -15.33
CA THR A 10 -1.98 -9.62 -14.08
C THR A 10 -1.50 -10.56 -12.98
N VAL A 11 -0.84 -11.67 -13.34
CA VAL A 11 -0.20 -12.59 -12.39
C VAL A 11 1.04 -11.94 -11.78
N ASP A 12 1.95 -11.41 -12.61
CA ASP A 12 3.15 -10.71 -12.12
C ASP A 12 2.77 -9.50 -11.24
N ALA A 13 1.71 -8.78 -11.60
CA ALA A 13 1.22 -7.63 -10.82
C ALA A 13 0.64 -8.05 -9.46
N GLN A 14 -0.01 -9.20 -9.37
CA GLN A 14 -0.50 -9.76 -8.11
C GLN A 14 0.66 -10.28 -7.25
N GLU A 15 1.62 -10.98 -7.86
CA GLU A 15 2.82 -11.47 -7.16
C GLU A 15 3.65 -10.32 -6.59
N ALA A 16 3.83 -9.23 -7.35
CA ALA A 16 4.59 -8.06 -6.92
C ALA A 16 4.04 -7.38 -5.65
N ILE A 17 2.74 -7.55 -5.35
CA ILE A 17 2.11 -6.95 -4.17
C ILE A 17 1.76 -7.97 -3.08
N ALA A 18 1.88 -9.27 -3.35
CA ALA A 18 1.51 -10.34 -2.41
C ALA A 18 2.33 -10.26 -1.10
N GLU A 19 3.62 -9.95 -1.18
CA GLU A 19 4.46 -9.75 0.01
C GLU A 19 4.04 -8.52 0.82
N LEU A 20 3.49 -7.50 0.17
CA LEU A 20 3.10 -6.25 0.81
C LEU A 20 1.70 -6.35 1.46
N ILE A 21 0.75 -7.02 0.81
CA ILE A 21 -0.59 -7.26 1.37
C ILE A 21 -0.53 -8.27 2.53
N GLY A 22 0.44 -9.18 2.53
CA GLY A 22 0.67 -10.14 3.61
C GLY A 22 1.05 -9.51 4.96
N VAL A 23 1.40 -8.20 4.97
CA VAL A 23 1.72 -7.47 6.20
C VAL A 23 0.43 -6.94 6.83
N ASP A 24 -0.11 -7.67 7.79
CA ASP A 24 -1.24 -7.21 8.61
C ASP A 24 -0.78 -6.14 9.61
N ALA A 25 -0.89 -4.87 9.19
CA ALA A 25 -0.60 -3.72 10.03
C ALA A 25 -1.83 -3.23 10.84
N SER A 26 -2.98 -3.90 10.74
CA SER A 26 -4.23 -3.44 11.37
C SER A 26 -4.11 -3.30 12.90
N GLY A 27 -3.33 -4.19 13.54
CA GLY A 27 -3.06 -4.18 14.98
C GLY A 27 -2.08 -3.11 15.48
N LEU A 28 -1.36 -2.41 14.59
CA LEU A 28 -0.36 -1.40 14.96
C LEU A 28 -0.96 -0.01 15.16
N SER A 29 -2.12 0.26 14.56
CA SER A 29 -2.78 1.57 14.50
C SER A 29 -3.26 2.11 15.86
N ASN A 30 -3.35 1.27 16.89
CA ASN A 30 -3.92 1.62 18.20
C ASN A 30 -2.92 1.53 19.36
N GLN A 31 -1.62 1.45 19.06
CA GLN A 31 -0.61 1.46 20.11
C GLN A 31 -0.32 2.89 20.54
N SER A 32 -0.49 3.17 21.84
CA SER A 32 -0.10 4.43 22.45
C SER A 32 0.75 4.18 23.68
N VAL A 33 1.76 5.03 23.86
CA VAL A 33 2.58 5.08 25.06
C VAL A 33 1.93 6.06 26.04
N ASN A 34 1.81 5.64 27.29
CA ASN A 34 1.33 6.47 28.39
C ASN A 34 2.28 6.36 29.58
N PHE A 35 2.79 7.49 30.06
CA PHE A 35 3.68 7.54 31.22
C PHE A 35 2.95 7.82 32.54
N GLY A 36 1.62 7.68 32.56
CA GLY A 36 0.80 7.72 33.77
C GLY A 36 0.86 9.10 34.44
N SER A 37 1.38 9.15 35.67
CA SER A 37 1.43 10.36 36.51
C SER A 37 2.69 11.20 36.35
N SER A 38 3.46 11.02 35.28
CA SER A 38 4.70 11.80 35.11
C SER A 38 4.40 13.29 34.94
N THR A 39 5.07 14.12 35.72
CA THR A 39 4.96 15.58 35.69
C THR A 39 6.18 16.25 35.06
N VAL A 40 7.19 15.46 34.66
CA VAL A 40 8.41 15.97 34.05
C VAL A 40 8.11 16.42 32.62
N PRO A 41 8.31 17.71 32.25
CA PRO A 41 7.92 18.23 30.94
C PRO A 41 8.54 17.47 29.76
N SER A 42 9.80 17.03 29.88
CA SER A 42 10.47 16.25 28.83
C SER A 42 9.86 14.86 28.63
N MET A 43 9.33 14.23 29.68
CA MET A 43 8.62 12.96 29.56
C MET A 43 7.28 13.12 28.85
N LEU A 44 6.53 14.19 29.17
CA LEU A 44 5.26 14.51 28.48
C LEU A 44 5.48 14.83 27.00
N ALA A 45 6.54 15.58 26.69
CA ALA A 45 6.94 15.86 25.31
C ALA A 45 7.34 14.56 24.58
N GLY A 46 8.11 13.68 25.23
CA GLY A 46 8.49 12.38 24.70
C GLY A 46 7.27 11.48 24.42
N GLN A 47 6.30 11.44 25.34
CA GLN A 47 5.05 10.69 25.16
C GLN A 47 4.29 11.18 23.92
N THR A 48 4.14 12.50 23.78
CA THR A 48 3.47 13.11 22.62
C THR A 48 4.20 12.75 21.33
N LEU A 49 5.52 12.92 21.29
CA LEU A 49 6.33 12.63 20.10
C LEU A 49 6.26 11.16 19.70
N SER A 50 6.38 10.22 20.65
CA SER A 50 6.30 8.79 20.37
C SER A 50 4.94 8.40 19.79
N ASN A 51 3.84 8.93 20.34
CA ASN A 51 2.50 8.67 19.83
C ASN A 51 2.29 9.27 18.43
N GLN A 52 2.82 10.47 18.19
CA GLN A 52 2.79 11.12 16.88
C GLN A 52 3.54 10.29 15.84
N LEU A 53 4.75 9.82 16.16
CA LEU A 53 5.56 8.98 15.27
C LEU A 53 4.85 7.66 14.94
N MET A 54 4.26 6.99 15.92
CA MET A 54 3.50 5.75 15.68
C MET A 54 2.30 6.00 14.74
N SER A 55 1.57 7.11 14.95
CA SER A 55 0.46 7.50 14.09
C SER A 55 0.92 7.79 12.66
N ASP A 56 2.01 8.53 12.49
CA ASP A 56 2.48 8.94 11.18
C ASP A 56 3.08 7.76 10.39
N VAL A 57 3.80 6.85 11.05
CA VAL A 57 4.24 5.60 10.43
C VAL A 57 3.05 4.75 9.98
N SER A 58 2.01 4.63 10.82
CA SER A 58 0.79 3.89 10.48
C SER A 58 0.09 4.48 9.24
N LYS A 59 0.06 5.81 9.11
CA LYS A 59 -0.47 6.48 7.91
C LYS A 59 0.38 6.18 6.67
N VAL A 60 1.71 6.23 6.78
CA VAL A 60 2.62 5.93 5.67
C VAL A 60 2.41 4.50 5.17
N VAL A 61 2.37 3.51 6.07
CA VAL A 61 2.09 2.12 5.73
C VAL A 61 0.73 1.99 5.04
N SER A 62 -0.31 2.62 5.57
CA SER A 62 -1.65 2.61 4.96
C SER A 62 -1.66 3.19 3.55
N CYS A 63 -0.97 4.31 3.32
CA CYS A 63 -0.85 4.92 2.00
C CYS A 63 -0.08 4.03 1.01
N ILE A 64 0.97 3.35 1.47
CA ILE A 64 1.74 2.40 0.65
C ILE A 64 0.86 1.22 0.24
N LEU A 65 0.11 0.63 1.19
CA LEU A 65 -0.83 -0.46 0.92
C LEU A 65 -1.92 -0.04 -0.08
N LEU A 66 -2.51 1.15 0.11
CA LEU A 66 -3.49 1.71 -0.82
C LEU A 66 -2.93 1.89 -2.24
N GLN A 67 -1.67 2.30 -2.37
CA GLN A 67 -1.04 2.43 -3.68
C GLN A 67 -0.69 1.09 -4.30
N ALA A 68 -0.21 0.12 -3.51
CA ALA A 68 0.10 -1.21 -4.01
C ALA A 68 -1.13 -1.92 -4.58
N ASN A 69 -2.29 -1.79 -3.92
CA ASN A 69 -3.54 -2.35 -4.42
C ASN A 69 -3.96 -1.81 -5.81
N LYS A 70 -3.40 -0.68 -6.27
CA LYS A 70 -3.67 -0.16 -7.62
C LYS A 70 -2.90 -0.88 -8.71
N PHE A 71 -1.80 -1.58 -8.41
CA PHE A 71 -1.01 -2.25 -9.45
C PHE A 71 -1.79 -3.37 -10.18
N PRO A 72 -2.51 -4.27 -9.49
CA PRO A 72 -3.37 -5.25 -10.16
C PRO A 72 -4.51 -4.59 -10.94
N GLU A 73 -5.13 -3.53 -10.41
CA GLU A 73 -6.18 -2.78 -11.10
C GLU A 73 -5.67 -2.19 -12.42
N LEU A 74 -4.49 -1.57 -12.38
CA LEU A 74 -3.84 -1.02 -13.57
C LEU A 74 -3.45 -2.12 -14.57
N ALA A 75 -2.95 -3.27 -14.09
CA ALA A 75 -2.62 -4.41 -14.94
C ALA A 75 -3.88 -4.93 -15.67
N ASN A 76 -5.00 -5.10 -14.96
CA ASN A 76 -6.29 -5.49 -15.54
C ASN A 76 -6.76 -4.48 -16.61
N ALA A 77 -6.70 -3.17 -16.31
CA ALA A 77 -7.12 -2.12 -17.24
C ALA A 77 -6.21 -2.01 -18.48
N ILE A 78 -4.93 -2.40 -18.38
CA ILE A 78 -4.04 -2.50 -19.55
C ILE A 78 -4.37 -3.77 -20.35
N GLU A 79 -4.64 -4.90 -19.69
CA GLU A 79 -5.00 -6.16 -20.34
C GLU A 79 -6.29 -6.04 -21.16
N GLU A 80 -7.32 -5.40 -20.61
CA GLU A 80 -8.55 -5.13 -21.34
C GLU A 80 -8.30 -4.29 -22.60
N ARG A 81 -7.50 -3.22 -22.47
CA ARG A 81 -7.14 -2.37 -23.63
C ARG A 81 -6.29 -3.10 -24.66
N ASP A 82 -5.35 -3.93 -24.24
CA ASP A 82 -4.50 -4.72 -25.12
C ASP A 82 -5.33 -5.76 -25.90
N MET A 83 -6.29 -6.43 -25.23
CA MET A 83 -7.23 -7.35 -25.87
C MET A 83 -8.11 -6.66 -26.91
N ASP A 84 -8.64 -5.49 -26.60
CA ASP A 84 -9.46 -4.72 -27.55
C ASP A 84 -8.65 -4.22 -28.75
N ALA A 85 -7.40 -3.80 -28.53
CA ALA A 85 -6.49 -3.42 -29.61
C ALA A 85 -6.14 -4.63 -30.50
N ALA A 86 -5.90 -5.80 -29.91
CA ALA A 86 -5.65 -7.03 -30.65
C ALA A 86 -6.86 -7.41 -31.53
N ARG A 87 -8.07 -7.43 -30.97
CA ARG A 87 -9.31 -7.73 -31.71
C ARG A 87 -9.61 -6.76 -32.87
N ARG A 88 -9.14 -5.51 -32.77
CA ARG A 88 -9.32 -4.49 -33.82
C ARG A 88 -8.34 -4.65 -34.99
N TRP A 89 -7.25 -5.38 -34.79
CA TRP A 89 -6.18 -5.58 -35.78
C TRP A 89 -6.15 -7.00 -36.36
N ASP A 90 -7.00 -7.90 -35.84
CA ASP A 90 -7.43 -9.14 -36.51
C ASP A 90 -8.46 -8.84 -37.62
#